data_AF-A0A1H8HCL2-F1
#
_entry.id   AF-A0A1H8HCL2-F1
#
_cell.length_a   1.000
_cell.length_b   1.000
_cell.length_c   1.000
_cell.angle_alpha   90.00
_cell.angle_beta   90.00
_cell.angle_gamma   90.00
#
_symmetry.space_group_name_H-M   'P 1'
#
loop_
_entity.id
_entity.type
_entity.pdbx_description
1 polymer ?
#
loop_
_entity_poly.entity_id
_entity_poly.type
_entity_poly.pdbx_seq_one_letter_code
_entity_poly.pdbx_strand_id
1 'polypeptide(L)' 'MPIAHRVDAICPDCGDDSDVWMFDKDEPTITKEHYTCESCGYEWTEVRQD' A
#
# COMPACT_ATOMS: atom_id res chain seq x y z
N MET A 1 4.84 -13.63 8.51
CA MET A 1 5.00 -12.17 8.51
C MET A 1 4.66 -11.72 7.11
N PRO A 2 3.64 -10.88 6.89
CA PRO A 2 3.38 -10.36 5.55
C PRO A 2 4.64 -9.63 5.08
N ILE A 3 5.07 -9.92 3.85
CA ILE A 3 6.26 -9.32 3.26
C ILE A 3 5.78 -8.06 2.55
N ALA A 4 6.12 -6.90 3.10
CA ALA A 4 5.95 -5.65 2.38
C ALA A 4 6.87 -5.64 1.17
N HIS A 5 6.36 -5.19 0.04
CA HIS A 5 7.11 -5.05 -1.20
C HIS A 5 6.92 -3.64 -1.76
N ARG A 6 7.96 -3.10 -2.38
CA ARG A 6 7.90 -1.78 -2.99
C ARG A 6 7.06 -1.82 -4.26
N VAL A 7 6.23 -0.81 -4.48
CA VAL A 7 5.33 -0.67 -5.62
C VAL A 7 5.45 0.72 -6.24
N ASP A 8 5.21 0.82 -7.55
CA ASP A 8 5.19 2.09 -8.29
C ASP A 8 3.86 2.85 -8.11
N ALA A 9 3.29 2.84 -6.91
CA ALA A 9 2.06 3.57 -6.60
C ALA A 9 2.40 5.02 -6.23
N ILE A 10 1.68 5.98 -6.80
CA ILE A 10 1.86 7.41 -6.48
C ILE A 10 1.23 7.68 -5.11
N CYS A 11 2.01 8.21 -4.18
CA CYS A 11 1.49 8.66 -2.89
C CYS A 11 0.45 9.77 -3.11
N PRO A 12 -0.80 9.60 -2.63
CA PRO A 12 -1.84 10.60 -2.85
C PRO A 12 -1.63 11.89 -2.01
N ASP A 13 -0.73 11.86 -1.03
CA ASP A 13 -0.41 13.01 -0.18
C ASP A 13 0.71 13.88 -0.77
N CYS A 14 1.87 13.29 -1.07
CA CYS A 14 3.02 14.04 -1.57
C CYS A 14 3.22 13.97 -3.09
N GLY A 15 2.55 13.05 -3.78
CA GLY A 15 2.69 12.83 -5.22
C GLY A 15 3.96 12.08 -5.64
N ASP A 16 4.72 11.52 -4.70
CA ASP A 16 5.94 10.73 -4.96
C ASP A 16 5.62 9.24 -5.05
N ASP A 17 6.26 8.53 -5.99
CA ASP A 17 6.15 7.08 -6.20
C ASP A 17 7.45 6.32 -5.88
N SER A 18 8.52 7.04 -5.50
CA SER A 18 9.88 6.48 -5.39
C SER A 18 10.01 5.45 -4.26
N ASP A 19 9.32 5.68 -3.14
CA ASP A 19 9.44 4.91 -1.90
C ASP A 19 8.08 4.53 -1.31
N VAL A 20 7.18 4.00 -2.15
CA VAL A 20 5.89 3.45 -1.69
C VAL A 20 5.97 1.94 -1.53
N TRP A 21 5.63 1.46 -0.34
CA TRP A 21 5.57 0.06 0.04
C TRP A 21 4.14 -0.42 0.14
N MET A 22 3.85 -1.61 -0.34
CA MET A 22 2.56 -2.26 -0.22
C MET A 22 2.68 -3.63 0.46
N PHE A 23 1.69 -3.98 1.27
CA PHE A 23 1.50 -5.35 1.72
C PHE A 23 0.02 -5.73 1.66
N ASP A 24 -0.24 -6.95 1.18
CA ASP A 24 -1.56 -7.53 1.18
C ASP A 24 -1.88 -8.18 2.53
N LYS A 25 -3.16 -8.08 2.91
CA LYS A 25 -3.79 -8.95 3.88
C LYS A 25 -4.93 -9.68 3.20
N ASP A 26 -4.71 -10.98 3.03
CA ASP A 26 -5.74 -11.89 2.56
C ASP A 26 -6.73 -12.15 3.70
N GLU A 27 -7.94 -11.64 3.56
CA GLU A 27 -9.08 -11.98 4.40
C GLU A 27 -10.07 -12.81 3.59
N PRO A 28 -10.86 -13.71 4.21
CA PRO A 28 -11.66 -14.73 3.51
C PRO A 28 -12.68 -14.21 2.48
N THR A 29 -12.93 -12.90 2.44
CA THR A 29 -13.89 -12.27 1.53
C THR A 29 -13.36 -11.02 0.84
N ILE A 30 -12.16 -10.54 1.19
CA ILE A 30 -11.66 -9.22 0.80
C ILE A 30 -10.12 -9.24 0.81
N THR A 31 -9.49 -8.69 -0.23
CA THR A 31 -8.06 -8.39 -0.20
C THR A 31 -7.87 -6.93 0.20
N LYS A 32 -7.12 -6.70 1.29
CA LYS A 32 -6.75 -5.35 1.72
C LYS A 32 -5.29 -5.10 1.36
N GLU A 33 -5.06 -4.13 0.49
CA GLU A 33 -3.73 -3.66 0.12
C GLU A 33 -3.41 -2.44 0.98
N HIS A 34 -2.42 -2.57 1.86
CA HIS A 34 -1.97 -1.48 2.71
C HIS A 34 -0.73 -0.85 2.09
N TYR A 35 -0.74 0.47 1.91
CA TYR A 35 0.33 1.24 1.30
C TYR A 35 0.95 2.19 2.33
N THR A 36 2.26 2.35 2.26
CA THR A 36 3.04 3.24 3.11
C THR A 36 4.06 3.96 2.25
N CYS A 37 4.04 5.30 2.25
CA CYS A 37 5.06 6.12 1.62
C CYS A 37 6.17 6.42 2.62
N GLU A 38 7.41 5.99 2.38
CA GLU A 38 8.55 6.34 3.25
C GLU A 38 9.03 7.79 3.03
N SER A 39 8.72 8.40 1.88
CA SER A 39 9.10 9.78 1.57
C SER A 39 8.41 10.80 2.48
N CYS A 40 7.11 10.63 2.75
CA CYS A 40 6.33 11.53 3.61
C CYS A 40 5.76 10.87 4.88
N GLY A 41 5.80 9.54 4.98
CA GLY A 41 5.20 8.78 6.07
C GLY A 41 3.69 8.57 5.95
N TYR A 42 3.08 8.91 4.80
CA TYR A 42 1.65 8.74 4.60
C TYR A 42 1.28 7.26 4.38
N GLU A 43 0.25 6.80 5.07
CA GLU A 43 -0.24 5.42 5.02
C GLU A 43 -1.69 5.41 4.56
N TRP A 44 -2.03 4.55 3.60
CA TRP A 44 -3.39 4.36 3.14
C TRP A 44 -3.70 2.88 2.89
N THR A 45 -4.97 2.56 2.70
CA THR A 45 -5.40 1.17 2.47
C THR A 45 -6.44 1.17 1.37
N GLU A 46 -6.21 0.34 0.37
CA GLU A 46 -7.17 0.08 -0.68
C GLU A 46 -7.81 -1.29 -0.44
N VAL A 47 -9.12 -1.33 -0.64
CA VAL A 47 -9.92 -2.54 -0.46
C VAL A 47 -10.31 -3.03 -1.84
N ARG A 48 -9.80 -4.19 -2.25
CA ARG A 48 -10.22 -4.86 -3.48
C ARG A 48 -11.20 -5.98 -3.14
N GLN A 49 -12.40 -5.87 -3.70
CA GLN A 49 -13.38 -6.95 -3.79
C GLN A 49 -13.43 -7.38 -5.26
N ASP A 50 -13.30 -8.69 -5.51
CA ASP A 50 -13.59 -9.31 -6.81
C ASP A 50 -15.11 -9.44 -7.02
#